data_AF-A0A259CP45-F1
#
_entry.id   AF-A0A259CP45-F1
#
_cell.length_a   1.000
_cell.length_b   1.000
_cell.length_c   1.000
_cell.angle_alpha   90.00
_cell.angle_beta   90.00
_cell.angle_gamma   90.00
#
_symmetry.space_group_name_H-M   'P 1'
#
loop_
_entity.id
_entity.type
_entity.pdbx_description
1 polymer ?
#
loop_
_entity_poly.entity_id
_entity_poly.type
_entity_poly.pdbx_seq_one_letter_code
_entity_poly.pdbx_strand_id
1 'polypeptide(L)'
;ETIATDDLFGLVRGFQQPDVTTARAALQPLLLAYGCDVVERDGTLRFRNRTGRVTAEIDGDDLVILSDLDGSFETTRAADVETAGQVRLGYVDAQSSFEIRAAEARFPDEEARGVSQSDLPLALTRSEGLAVVERWLAEARVARDGARFALPKSRLSVGAGDVVRKAGLRYRIDRVEGAEAQLLEAVRVEPGVYQPSDSDGEAITARSFVPPVPVTPVFLDLPLLTGEEVPYAPHVAVAAEPWPGSVAVWSSSQDQGYEVNRLIAGSAVIGVTEAPLLRASPGVWDRGAPLRIRISDGELASADTLAVLNGANAMAIGDGSAANWEVFQFADAQIVAPDTYELSTRLRGQLGTDAVMPEVWPVGSTVVLLDLALSQIDLPLSARGLARYYRIGIAARGLDDPNVTTLVEAFDGVGLRPYSVAHLR
;
A
#
# COMPACT_ATOMS: atom_id res chain seq x y z
N GLU A 1 39.21 -27.10 11.19
CA GLU A 1 39.36 -26.15 10.08
C GLU A 1 39.16 -24.75 10.61
N THR A 2 40.03 -23.83 10.22
CA THR A 2 39.91 -22.42 10.62
C THR A 2 39.05 -21.70 9.59
N ILE A 3 38.18 -20.77 10.03
CA ILE A 3 37.30 -19.98 9.14
C ILE A 3 37.76 -18.53 9.19
N ALA A 4 37.87 -17.88 8.04
CA ALA A 4 38.21 -16.47 7.90
C ALA A 4 37.15 -15.74 7.06
N THR A 5 36.67 -14.59 7.55
CA THR A 5 35.59 -13.79 6.95
C THR A 5 35.92 -12.29 6.93
N ASP A 6 37.19 -11.94 7.09
CA ASP A 6 37.72 -10.58 7.12
C ASP A 6 37.54 -9.82 5.79
N ASP A 7 37.46 -10.57 4.69
CA ASP A 7 37.21 -10.03 3.34
C ASP A 7 35.74 -10.17 2.89
N LEU A 8 34.82 -10.42 3.83
CA LEU A 8 33.39 -10.58 3.57
C LEU A 8 32.61 -9.32 4.00
N PHE A 9 32.02 -8.65 3.03
CA PHE A 9 31.26 -7.42 3.14
C PHE A 9 29.85 -7.64 2.59
N GLY A 10 28.84 -7.33 3.40
CA GLY A 10 27.43 -7.47 3.03
C GLY A 10 26.55 -7.30 4.27
N LEU A 11 25.30 -6.89 4.07
CA LEU A 11 24.33 -6.75 5.15
C LEU A 11 23.20 -7.76 4.98
N VAL A 12 23.09 -8.68 5.93
CA VAL A 12 21.98 -9.65 6.02
C VAL A 12 20.88 -9.04 6.89
N ARG A 13 19.79 -8.57 6.27
CA ARG A 13 18.66 -7.94 6.98
C ARG A 13 17.78 -8.97 7.68
N GLY A 14 17.60 -10.09 7.01
CA GLY A 14 16.86 -11.24 7.48
C GLY A 14 17.23 -12.43 6.62
N PHE A 15 17.44 -13.56 7.26
CA PHE A 15 17.68 -14.83 6.59
C PHE A 15 16.92 -15.88 7.37
N GLN A 16 16.09 -16.64 6.68
CA GLN A 16 15.36 -17.75 7.28
C GLN A 16 15.88 -19.05 6.69
N GLN A 17 16.26 -19.98 7.56
CA GLN A 17 16.54 -21.34 7.14
C GLN A 17 15.24 -22.15 7.30
N PRO A 18 14.58 -22.57 6.20
CA PRO A 18 13.29 -23.25 6.29
C PRO A 18 13.40 -24.67 6.85
N ASP A 19 14.50 -25.38 6.59
CA ASP A 19 14.68 -26.80 6.91
C ASP A 19 16.04 -27.11 7.55
N VAL A 20 16.13 -28.25 8.25
CA VAL A 20 17.42 -28.80 8.71
C VAL A 20 18.19 -29.31 7.49
N THR A 21 19.09 -28.48 6.97
CA THR A 21 19.92 -28.78 5.80
C THR A 21 21.39 -28.88 6.17
N THR A 22 22.23 -29.29 5.21
CA THR A 22 23.68 -29.21 5.37
C THR A 22 24.13 -27.76 5.53
N ALA A 23 25.27 -27.54 6.19
CA ALA A 23 25.87 -26.21 6.33
C ALA A 23 26.12 -25.54 4.98
N ARG A 24 26.55 -26.32 3.97
CA ARG A 24 26.73 -25.83 2.59
C ARG A 24 25.42 -25.33 2.00
N ALA A 25 24.34 -26.10 2.11
CA ALA A 25 23.04 -25.72 1.59
C ALA A 25 22.48 -24.46 2.29
N ALA A 26 22.72 -24.32 3.60
CA ALA A 26 22.31 -23.14 4.36
C ALA A 26 23.07 -21.87 3.93
N LEU A 27 24.35 -21.99 3.56
CA LEU A 27 25.18 -20.85 3.14
C LEU A 27 24.99 -20.48 1.66
N GLN A 28 24.58 -21.43 0.82
CA GLN A 28 24.48 -21.22 -0.63
C GLN A 28 23.64 -19.98 -1.02
N PRO A 29 22.46 -19.70 -0.41
CA PRO A 29 21.70 -18.49 -0.73
C PRO A 29 22.47 -17.19 -0.45
N LEU A 30 23.24 -17.14 0.63
CA LEU A 30 24.07 -15.99 1.00
C LEU A 30 25.22 -15.82 0.00
N LEU A 31 25.91 -16.92 -0.35
CA LEU A 31 27.01 -16.88 -1.32
C LEU A 31 26.54 -16.39 -2.69
N LEU A 32 25.34 -16.83 -3.13
CA LEU A 32 24.74 -16.40 -4.38
C LEU A 32 24.28 -14.94 -4.34
N ALA A 33 23.63 -14.49 -3.27
CA ALA A 33 23.12 -13.12 -3.12
C ALA A 33 24.24 -12.08 -3.09
N TYR A 34 25.29 -12.32 -2.29
CA TYR A 34 26.36 -11.34 -2.08
C TYR A 34 27.58 -11.56 -2.99
N GLY A 35 27.53 -12.57 -3.87
CA GLY A 35 28.60 -12.85 -4.83
C GLY A 35 29.90 -13.21 -4.12
N CYS A 36 29.85 -14.21 -3.23
CA CYS A 36 30.98 -14.57 -2.38
C CYS A 36 31.60 -15.90 -2.82
N ASP A 37 32.92 -15.96 -2.78
CA ASP A 37 33.68 -17.19 -2.97
C ASP A 37 34.11 -17.75 -1.61
N VAL A 38 34.15 -19.08 -1.55
CA VAL A 38 34.69 -19.84 -0.42
C VAL A 38 35.87 -20.63 -0.94
N VAL A 39 37.07 -20.28 -0.49
CA VAL A 39 38.31 -20.93 -0.94
C VAL A 39 39.06 -21.53 0.24
N GLU A 40 39.60 -22.72 0.06
CA GLU A 40 40.48 -23.35 1.04
C GLU A 40 41.93 -22.97 0.70
N ARG A 41 42.66 -22.44 1.69
CA ARG A 41 44.09 -22.14 1.61
C ARG A 41 44.73 -22.46 2.95
N ASP A 42 45.73 -23.34 2.92
CA ASP A 42 46.54 -23.72 4.09
C ASP A 42 45.68 -24.18 5.29
N GLY A 43 44.63 -24.97 5.04
CA GLY A 43 43.71 -25.49 6.06
C GLY A 43 42.70 -24.47 6.59
N THR A 44 42.60 -23.30 5.96
CA THR A 44 41.64 -22.23 6.32
C THR A 44 40.64 -22.00 5.20
N LEU A 45 39.34 -22.05 5.52
CA LEU A 45 38.26 -21.64 4.62
C LEU A 45 38.10 -20.13 4.68
N ARG A 46 38.46 -19.44 3.60
CA ARG A 46 38.38 -17.99 3.46
C ARG A 46 37.13 -17.62 2.66
N PHE A 47 36.27 -16.80 3.26
CA PHE A 47 35.10 -16.22 2.63
C PHE A 47 35.44 -14.80 2.18
N ARG A 48 35.23 -14.51 0.91
CA ARG A 48 35.50 -13.18 0.34
C ARG A 48 34.49 -12.79 -0.73
N ASN A 49 34.15 -11.51 -0.84
CA ASN A 49 33.37 -11.05 -1.99
C ASN A 49 34.20 -11.15 -3.28
N ARG A 50 33.52 -11.44 -4.39
CA ARG A 50 34.10 -11.36 -5.73
C ARG A 50 34.34 -9.91 -6.11
N THR A 51 35.47 -9.64 -6.75
CA THR A 51 35.87 -8.28 -7.17
C THR A 51 36.39 -8.19 -8.60
N GLY A 52 36.80 -9.32 -9.21
CA GLY A 52 37.48 -9.34 -10.51
C GLY A 52 38.87 -8.71 -10.50
N ARG A 53 39.47 -8.46 -9.32
CA ARG A 53 40.83 -7.92 -9.18
C ARG A 53 41.86 -8.96 -9.59
N VAL A 54 42.73 -8.61 -10.53
CA VAL A 54 43.81 -9.48 -11.01
C VAL A 54 44.80 -9.75 -9.88
N THR A 55 45.07 -11.02 -9.62
CA THR A 55 46.04 -11.50 -8.64
C THR A 55 47.34 -11.99 -9.28
N ALA A 56 47.31 -12.36 -10.57
CA ALA A 56 48.51 -12.72 -11.33
C ALA A 56 48.38 -12.42 -12.83
N GLU A 57 49.47 -11.98 -13.44
CA GLU A 57 49.66 -11.99 -14.89
C GLU A 57 50.15 -13.35 -15.34
N ILE A 58 49.66 -13.83 -16.48
CA ILE A 58 50.12 -15.07 -17.11
C ILE A 58 50.60 -14.74 -18.52
N ASP A 59 51.88 -14.97 -18.79
CA ASP A 59 52.47 -14.84 -20.12
C ASP A 59 52.64 -16.20 -20.81
N GLY A 60 53.04 -16.19 -22.09
CA GLY A 60 53.24 -17.42 -22.85
C GLY A 60 54.30 -18.34 -22.24
N ASP A 61 55.34 -17.74 -21.65
CA ASP A 61 56.47 -18.44 -21.04
C ASP A 61 56.14 -19.04 -19.66
N ASP A 62 54.99 -18.68 -19.07
CA ASP A 62 54.51 -19.22 -17.80
C ASP A 62 53.73 -20.54 -17.95
N LEU A 63 53.42 -20.95 -19.19
CA LEU A 63 52.50 -22.05 -19.45
C LEU A 63 53.23 -23.38 -19.62
N VAL A 64 52.64 -24.44 -19.09
CA VAL A 64 53.11 -25.82 -19.29
C VAL A 64 52.29 -26.46 -20.41
N ILE A 65 52.97 -27.12 -21.33
CA ILE A 65 52.33 -27.95 -22.34
C ILE A 65 52.12 -29.35 -21.74
N LEU A 66 50.86 -29.74 -21.62
CA LEU A 66 50.45 -31.08 -21.23
C LEU A 66 49.85 -31.79 -22.44
N SER A 67 49.93 -33.12 -22.51
CA SER A 67 49.32 -33.91 -23.58
C SER A 67 47.80 -33.78 -23.64
N ASP A 68 47.18 -33.45 -22.51
CA ASP A 68 45.73 -33.42 -22.31
C ASP A 68 45.11 -32.04 -22.60
N LEU A 69 45.91 -31.12 -23.15
CA LEU A 69 45.54 -29.78 -23.57
C LEU A 69 45.81 -29.61 -25.07
N ASP A 70 44.87 -28.97 -25.77
CA ASP A 70 45.11 -28.52 -27.15
C ASP A 70 45.87 -27.19 -27.13
N GLY A 71 47.20 -27.29 -27.09
CA GLY A 71 48.10 -26.13 -26.98
C GLY A 71 48.39 -25.72 -25.53
N SER A 72 48.90 -24.50 -25.34
CA SER A 72 49.30 -23.98 -24.02
C SER A 72 48.17 -23.27 -23.27
N PHE A 73 47.12 -22.85 -23.97
CA PHE A 73 45.97 -22.15 -23.40
C PHE A 73 44.73 -22.40 -24.27
N GLU A 74 43.83 -23.27 -23.80
CA GLU A 74 42.59 -23.63 -24.48
C GLU A 74 41.49 -22.66 -24.06
N THR A 75 40.75 -22.08 -25.01
CA THR A 75 39.58 -21.23 -24.74
C THR A 75 38.33 -21.87 -25.30
N THR A 76 37.27 -21.92 -24.50
CA THR A 76 35.96 -22.43 -24.91
C THR A 76 34.93 -21.32 -24.85
N ARG A 77 33.88 -21.43 -25.64
CA ARG A 77 32.76 -20.49 -25.62
C ARG A 77 31.43 -21.24 -25.63
N ALA A 78 30.63 -21.05 -24.60
CA ALA A 78 29.30 -21.63 -24.50
C ALA A 78 28.32 -21.02 -25.53
N ALA A 79 27.36 -21.82 -25.98
CA ALA A 79 26.39 -21.42 -26.99
C ALA A 79 25.46 -20.30 -26.51
N ASP A 80 25.00 -19.44 -27.43
CA ASP A 80 24.07 -18.35 -27.10
C ASP A 80 22.76 -18.89 -26.51
N VAL A 81 22.30 -20.03 -27.01
CA VAL A 81 21.02 -20.68 -26.63
C VAL A 81 21.00 -21.15 -25.18
N GLU A 82 22.17 -21.38 -24.57
CA GLU A 82 22.31 -21.85 -23.18
C GLU A 82 22.42 -20.69 -22.17
N THR A 83 22.49 -19.44 -22.66
CA THR A 83 22.57 -18.25 -21.81
C THR A 83 21.17 -17.77 -21.45
N ALA A 84 20.90 -17.55 -20.16
CA ALA A 84 19.62 -17.01 -19.72
C ALA A 84 19.49 -15.54 -20.17
N GLY A 85 18.49 -15.23 -20.99
CA GLY A 85 18.18 -13.85 -21.39
C GLY A 85 17.38 -13.06 -20.35
N GLN A 86 16.84 -13.76 -19.36
CA GLN A 86 16.07 -13.20 -18.26
C GLN A 86 16.40 -13.91 -16.95
N VAL A 87 16.62 -13.15 -15.88
CA VAL A 87 16.85 -13.66 -14.53
C VAL A 87 15.79 -13.09 -13.61
N ARG A 88 15.15 -13.97 -12.82
CA ARG A 88 14.14 -13.62 -11.83
C ARG A 88 14.51 -14.14 -10.45
N LEU A 89 14.38 -13.30 -9.44
CA LEU A 89 14.66 -13.61 -8.05
C LEU A 89 13.43 -13.38 -7.19
N GLY A 90 12.92 -14.40 -6.52
CA GLY A 90 11.98 -14.25 -5.41
C GLY A 90 12.70 -13.98 -4.08
N TYR A 91 12.20 -13.03 -3.30
CA TYR A 91 12.74 -12.65 -1.97
C TYR A 91 11.63 -12.09 -1.07
N VAL A 92 11.92 -11.91 0.21
CA VAL A 92 11.02 -11.24 1.16
C VAL A 92 11.35 -9.76 1.22
N ASP A 93 10.38 -8.88 1.03
CA ASP A 93 10.60 -7.44 1.10
C ASP A 93 10.83 -6.97 2.55
N ALA A 94 12.06 -6.55 2.84
CA ALA A 94 12.49 -6.10 4.16
C ALA A 94 11.93 -4.72 4.57
N GLN A 95 11.36 -3.95 3.64
CA GLN A 95 10.86 -2.60 3.88
C GLN A 95 9.33 -2.52 3.92
N SER A 96 8.64 -3.56 3.44
CA SER A 96 7.19 -3.70 3.49
C SER A 96 6.75 -4.58 4.67
N SER A 97 5.51 -5.11 4.65
CA SER A 97 5.02 -6.08 5.63
C SER A 97 5.56 -7.50 5.42
N PHE A 98 6.85 -7.65 5.08
CA PHE A 98 7.52 -8.93 4.79
C PHE A 98 6.78 -9.78 3.74
N GLU A 99 6.26 -9.14 2.70
CA GLU A 99 5.59 -9.82 1.58
C GLU A 99 6.64 -10.43 0.63
N ILE A 100 6.29 -11.56 0.00
CA ILE A 100 7.12 -12.14 -1.05
C ILE A 100 7.04 -11.26 -2.30
N ARG A 101 8.19 -10.83 -2.80
CA ARG A 101 8.34 -10.04 -4.03
C ARG A 101 9.29 -10.73 -4.99
N ALA A 102 9.25 -10.27 -6.25
CA ALA A 102 10.20 -10.72 -7.27
C ALA A 102 10.92 -9.52 -7.90
N ALA A 103 12.23 -9.65 -8.08
CA ALA A 103 13.06 -8.78 -8.91
C ALA A 103 13.38 -9.49 -10.22
N GLU A 104 13.54 -8.73 -11.29
CA GLU A 104 13.79 -9.26 -12.62
C GLU A 104 14.73 -8.35 -13.41
N ALA A 105 15.65 -8.95 -14.16
CA ALA A 105 16.47 -8.28 -15.16
C ALA A 105 16.39 -9.04 -16.49
N ARG A 106 16.40 -8.30 -17.60
CA ARG A 106 16.37 -8.83 -18.98
C ARG A 106 17.30 -8.03 -19.87
N PHE A 107 17.93 -8.67 -20.86
CA PHE A 107 18.69 -7.94 -21.88
C PHE A 107 17.75 -7.27 -22.91
N PRO A 108 18.03 -6.03 -23.35
CA PRO A 108 17.19 -5.32 -24.33
C PRO A 108 17.09 -5.99 -25.70
N ASP A 109 18.14 -6.69 -26.13
CA ASP A 109 18.29 -7.22 -27.50
C ASP A 109 17.77 -8.66 -27.68
N GLU A 110 17.10 -9.24 -26.66
CA GLU A 110 16.64 -10.63 -26.70
C GLU A 110 15.11 -10.76 -26.75
N GLU A 111 14.60 -11.30 -27.87
CA GLU A 111 13.25 -11.83 -27.97
C GLU A 111 13.19 -13.23 -27.30
N ALA A 112 13.17 -13.21 -25.97
CA ALA A 112 12.81 -14.28 -25.05
C ALA A 112 13.25 -15.72 -25.43
N ARG A 113 14.45 -16.12 -25.04
CA ARG A 113 14.82 -17.54 -24.90
C ARG A 113 15.56 -17.76 -23.57
N GLY A 114 14.88 -18.40 -22.62
CA GLY A 114 15.44 -18.84 -21.34
C GLY A 114 15.19 -17.87 -20.17
N VAL A 115 14.36 -18.30 -19.21
CA VAL A 115 14.17 -17.64 -17.91
C VAL A 115 14.85 -18.47 -16.83
N SER A 116 15.82 -17.89 -16.13
CA SER A 116 16.39 -18.48 -14.91
C SER A 116 15.69 -17.90 -13.70
N GLN A 117 14.97 -18.73 -12.95
CA GLN A 117 14.27 -18.31 -11.74
C GLN A 117 14.92 -18.94 -10.51
N SER A 118 15.10 -18.17 -9.45
CA SER A 118 15.53 -18.66 -8.14
C SER A 118 14.79 -17.93 -7.04
N ASP A 119 14.55 -18.60 -5.92
CA ASP A 119 13.97 -18.01 -4.73
C ASP A 119 15.01 -18.07 -3.60
N LEU A 120 15.28 -16.93 -2.97
CA LEU A 120 16.20 -16.85 -1.84
C LEU A 120 15.40 -16.56 -0.57
N PRO A 121 15.62 -17.32 0.52
CA PRO A 121 14.95 -17.07 1.80
C PRO A 121 15.64 -15.93 2.57
N LEU A 122 15.81 -14.79 1.88
CA LEU A 122 16.45 -13.58 2.36
C LEU A 122 15.43 -12.44 2.36
N ALA A 123 15.51 -11.62 3.40
CA ALA A 123 14.87 -10.31 3.42
C ALA A 123 15.79 -9.31 2.73
N LEU A 124 15.35 -8.78 1.59
CA LEU A 124 16.08 -7.79 0.78
C LEU A 124 15.21 -6.55 0.56
N THR A 125 15.85 -5.42 0.33
CA THR A 125 15.19 -4.26 -0.29
C THR A 125 14.98 -4.51 -1.78
N ARG A 126 14.12 -3.70 -2.42
CA ARG A 126 13.91 -3.78 -3.87
C ARG A 126 15.20 -3.53 -4.66
N SER A 127 15.98 -2.53 -4.28
CA SER A 127 17.26 -2.20 -4.92
C SER A 127 18.30 -3.31 -4.74
N GLU A 128 18.38 -3.91 -3.55
CA GLU A 128 19.25 -5.09 -3.32
C GLU A 128 18.81 -6.27 -4.19
N GLY A 129 17.50 -6.57 -4.28
CA GLY A 129 16.97 -7.62 -5.15
C GLY A 129 17.29 -7.39 -6.62
N LEU A 130 17.17 -6.13 -7.10
CA LEU A 130 17.50 -5.74 -8.47
C LEU A 130 19.00 -5.90 -8.75
N ALA A 131 19.87 -5.40 -7.88
CA ALA A 131 21.31 -5.52 -8.02
C ALA A 131 21.78 -6.98 -8.10
N VAL A 132 21.13 -7.89 -7.38
CA VAL A 132 21.42 -9.34 -7.46
C VAL A 132 21.10 -9.90 -8.84
N VAL A 133 19.90 -9.64 -9.38
CA VAL A 133 19.49 -10.19 -10.70
C VAL A 133 20.27 -9.56 -11.85
N GLU A 134 20.59 -8.27 -11.78
CA GLU A 134 21.45 -7.58 -12.75
C GLU A 134 22.85 -8.20 -12.77
N ARG A 135 23.44 -8.42 -11.58
CA ARG A 135 24.74 -9.07 -11.46
C ARG A 135 24.70 -10.49 -12.01
N TRP A 136 23.70 -11.30 -11.66
CA TRP A 136 23.59 -12.67 -12.16
C TRP A 136 23.44 -12.73 -13.69
N LEU A 137 22.63 -11.83 -14.26
CA LEU A 137 22.45 -11.73 -15.69
C LEU A 137 23.76 -11.35 -16.40
N ALA A 138 24.52 -10.41 -15.84
CA ALA A 138 25.83 -10.02 -16.36
C ALA A 138 26.89 -11.14 -16.18
N GLU A 139 26.95 -11.77 -15.01
CA GLU A 139 27.85 -12.90 -14.74
C GLU A 139 27.59 -14.05 -15.71
N ALA A 140 26.33 -14.45 -15.92
CA ALA A 140 25.97 -15.55 -16.81
C ALA A 140 26.45 -15.30 -18.26
N ARG A 141 26.45 -14.05 -18.72
CA ARG A 141 26.89 -13.70 -20.08
C ARG A 141 28.40 -13.57 -20.20
N VAL A 142 29.07 -13.03 -19.19
CA VAL A 142 30.55 -12.93 -19.17
C VAL A 142 31.16 -14.32 -19.00
N ALA A 143 30.57 -15.17 -18.17
CA ALA A 143 31.05 -16.51 -17.84
C ALA A 143 30.91 -17.54 -18.97
N ARG A 144 30.46 -17.13 -20.16
CA ARG A 144 30.37 -17.99 -21.33
C ARG A 144 31.73 -18.35 -21.92
N ASP A 145 32.70 -17.46 -21.74
CA ASP A 145 34.06 -17.68 -22.22
C ASP A 145 34.84 -18.40 -21.11
N GLY A 146 35.22 -19.65 -21.35
CA GLY A 146 36.03 -20.48 -20.46
C GLY A 146 37.48 -20.56 -20.92
N ALA A 147 38.37 -20.92 -20.00
CA ALA A 147 39.77 -21.19 -20.30
C ALA A 147 40.29 -22.41 -19.51
N ARG A 148 41.12 -23.22 -20.16
CA ARG A 148 41.81 -24.36 -19.56
C ARG A 148 43.29 -24.29 -19.91
N PHE A 149 44.15 -24.33 -18.91
CA PHE A 149 45.60 -24.16 -19.09
C PHE A 149 46.36 -24.78 -17.92
N ALA A 150 47.67 -24.99 -18.09
CA ALA A 150 48.52 -25.54 -17.04
C ALA A 150 49.65 -24.59 -16.64
N LEU A 151 49.94 -24.54 -15.34
CA LEU A 151 51.02 -23.75 -14.75
C LEU A 151 52.07 -24.65 -14.07
N PRO A 152 53.35 -24.23 -14.07
CA PRO A 152 54.43 -24.97 -13.42
C PRO A 152 54.32 -24.86 -11.90
N LYS A 153 54.97 -25.79 -11.19
CA LYS A 153 55.01 -25.78 -9.70
C LYS A 153 55.64 -24.53 -9.09
N SER A 154 56.41 -23.74 -9.86
CA SER A 154 56.88 -22.42 -9.41
C SER A 154 55.76 -21.40 -9.23
N ARG A 155 54.57 -21.64 -9.79
CA ARG A 155 53.37 -20.78 -9.72
C ARG A 155 52.30 -21.30 -8.75
N LEU A 156 52.65 -22.18 -7.81
CA LEU A 156 51.73 -22.76 -6.80
C LEU A 156 50.95 -21.73 -5.95
N SER A 157 51.39 -20.47 -5.91
CA SER A 157 50.63 -19.40 -5.28
C SER A 157 49.29 -19.13 -5.98
N VAL A 158 49.20 -19.38 -7.29
CA VAL A 158 47.96 -19.26 -8.08
C VAL A 158 47.07 -20.47 -7.81
N GLY A 159 45.84 -20.22 -7.39
CA GLY A 159 44.91 -21.30 -7.05
C GLY A 159 43.44 -20.91 -7.20
N ALA A 160 42.54 -21.75 -6.67
CA ALA A 160 41.10 -21.53 -6.80
C ALA A 160 40.66 -20.18 -6.22
N GLY A 161 39.73 -19.54 -6.92
CA GLY A 161 39.20 -18.21 -6.67
C GLY A 161 40.10 -17.05 -7.09
N ASP A 162 41.36 -17.30 -7.50
CA ASP A 162 42.25 -16.24 -7.98
C ASP A 162 41.84 -15.79 -9.39
N VAL A 163 42.14 -14.53 -9.72
CA VAL A 163 41.83 -13.97 -11.05
C VAL A 163 43.13 -13.72 -11.79
N VAL A 164 43.35 -14.46 -12.86
CA VAL A 164 44.52 -14.27 -13.73
C VAL A 164 44.17 -13.37 -14.90
N ARG A 165 45.17 -12.65 -15.42
CA ARG A 165 45.06 -11.90 -16.66
C ARG A 165 45.91 -12.52 -17.76
N LYS A 166 45.30 -12.70 -18.94
CA LYS A 166 45.95 -13.21 -20.16
C LYS A 166 45.44 -12.41 -21.35
N ALA A 167 46.36 -11.85 -22.14
CA ALA A 167 46.03 -11.08 -23.35
C ALA A 167 44.95 -9.98 -23.13
N GLY A 168 45.00 -9.33 -21.96
CA GLY A 168 44.05 -8.26 -21.59
C GLY A 168 42.71 -8.74 -21.02
N LEU A 169 42.41 -10.04 -21.09
CA LEU A 169 41.20 -10.65 -20.52
C LEU A 169 41.47 -11.19 -19.12
N ARG A 170 40.42 -11.24 -18.28
CA ARG A 170 40.48 -11.74 -16.90
C ARG A 170 39.72 -13.05 -16.76
N TYR A 171 40.34 -14.01 -16.09
CA TYR A 171 39.77 -15.33 -15.83
C TYR A 171 39.87 -15.67 -14.34
N ARG A 172 38.74 -15.95 -13.69
CA ARG A 172 38.72 -16.49 -12.32
C ARG A 172 38.89 -18.00 -12.39
N ILE A 173 39.81 -18.54 -11.60
CA ILE A 173 40.05 -19.97 -11.52
C ILE A 173 38.98 -20.60 -10.63
N ASP A 174 38.24 -21.57 -11.17
CA ASP A 174 37.20 -22.29 -10.42
C ASP A 174 37.70 -23.66 -9.94
N ARG A 175 38.53 -24.33 -10.74
CA ARG A 175 39.09 -25.65 -10.43
C ARG A 175 40.59 -25.68 -10.62
N VAL A 176 41.27 -26.35 -9.69
CA VAL A 176 42.72 -26.61 -9.75
C VAL A 176 42.95 -28.09 -9.48
N GLU A 177 43.65 -28.75 -10.41
CA GLU A 177 44.08 -30.13 -10.26
C GLU A 177 45.60 -30.19 -10.25
N GLY A 178 46.17 -30.73 -9.17
CA GLY A 178 47.62 -30.82 -9.00
C GLY A 178 48.16 -32.20 -9.31
N ALA A 179 49.10 -32.29 -10.24
CA ALA A 179 49.87 -33.51 -10.53
C ALA A 179 51.35 -33.17 -10.85
N GLU A 180 51.79 -33.41 -12.09
CA GLU A 180 53.09 -32.99 -12.61
C GLU A 180 53.18 -31.47 -12.84
N ALA A 181 52.06 -30.86 -13.21
CA ALA A 181 51.79 -29.43 -13.26
C ALA A 181 50.46 -29.12 -12.55
N GLN A 182 50.10 -27.85 -12.40
CA GLN A 182 48.76 -27.44 -11.98
C GLN A 182 47.89 -27.26 -13.23
N LEU A 183 46.88 -28.09 -13.42
CA LEU A 183 45.85 -27.89 -14.44
C LEU A 183 44.75 -26.99 -13.85
N LEU A 184 44.42 -25.90 -14.53
CA LEU A 184 43.45 -24.92 -14.08
C LEU A 184 42.30 -24.81 -15.07
N GLU A 185 41.08 -24.80 -14.54
CA GLU A 185 39.87 -24.42 -15.26
C GLU A 185 39.40 -23.08 -14.73
N ALA A 186 39.21 -22.13 -15.64
CA ALA A 186 38.89 -20.76 -15.32
C ALA A 186 37.76 -20.25 -16.19
N VAL A 187 37.02 -19.29 -15.65
CA VAL A 187 35.89 -18.66 -16.30
C VAL A 187 36.14 -17.16 -16.43
N ARG A 188 35.73 -16.57 -17.55
CA ARG A 188 35.90 -15.14 -17.76
C ARG A 188 35.10 -14.35 -16.73
N VAL A 189 35.70 -13.26 -16.24
CA VAL A 189 35.09 -12.31 -15.30
C VAL A 189 35.39 -10.87 -15.68
N GLU A 190 34.51 -9.94 -15.29
CA GLU A 190 34.73 -8.50 -15.46
C GLU A 190 34.52 -7.79 -14.11
N PRO A 191 35.38 -6.82 -13.73
CA PRO A 191 35.30 -6.16 -12.43
C PRO A 191 34.08 -5.26 -12.30
N GLY A 192 33.57 -4.71 -13.41
CA GLY A 192 32.39 -3.85 -13.42
C GLY A 192 31.11 -4.55 -12.97
N VAL A 193 31.05 -5.88 -13.07
CA VAL A 193 29.90 -6.70 -12.66
C VAL A 193 29.69 -6.70 -11.14
N TYR A 194 30.73 -6.40 -10.36
CA TYR A 194 30.70 -6.38 -8.90
C TYR A 194 30.54 -4.96 -8.32
N GLN A 195 30.29 -3.96 -9.16
CA GLN A 195 30.00 -2.60 -8.70
C GLN A 195 28.50 -2.45 -8.44
N PRO A 196 28.09 -1.74 -7.38
CA PRO A 196 26.68 -1.44 -7.14
C PRO A 196 26.07 -0.70 -8.34
N SER A 197 24.83 -1.04 -8.71
CA SER A 197 24.06 -0.24 -9.67
C SER A 197 23.48 1.00 -8.99
N ASP A 198 23.53 2.14 -9.68
CA ASP A 198 22.86 3.38 -9.27
C ASP A 198 21.35 3.19 -9.47
N SER A 199 20.66 2.68 -8.46
CA SER A 199 19.20 2.65 -8.44
C SER A 199 18.68 3.68 -7.44
N ASP A 200 17.84 4.60 -7.92
CA ASP A 200 17.14 5.54 -7.07
C ASP A 200 16.19 4.76 -6.15
N GLY A 201 16.44 4.84 -4.83
CA GLY A 201 15.61 4.17 -3.84
C GLY A 201 14.18 4.66 -3.90
N GLU A 202 13.27 3.80 -4.34
CA GLU A 202 11.83 4.11 -4.39
C GLU A 202 11.24 4.19 -2.96
N ALA A 203 10.28 5.09 -2.75
CA ALA A 203 9.74 5.41 -1.44
C ALA A 203 8.98 4.23 -0.78
N ILE A 204 9.20 4.08 0.52
CA ILE A 204 8.60 3.06 1.40
C ILE A 204 7.11 3.36 1.61
N THR A 205 6.22 2.43 1.27
CA THR A 205 4.80 2.46 1.69
C THR A 205 4.57 1.51 2.87
N ALA A 206 4.77 1.99 4.10
CA ALA A 206 4.27 1.29 5.28
C ALA A 206 2.73 1.36 5.31
N ARG A 207 2.04 0.23 5.51
CA ARG A 207 0.58 0.23 5.74
C ARG A 207 0.27 1.04 7.00
N SER A 208 -0.58 2.05 6.88
CA SER A 208 -1.08 2.82 8.02
C SER A 208 -1.92 1.92 8.93
N PHE A 209 -1.57 1.83 10.21
CA PHE A 209 -2.41 1.21 11.23
C PHE A 209 -3.68 2.05 11.44
N VAL A 210 -4.86 1.46 11.28
CA VAL A 210 -6.15 2.12 11.50
C VAL A 210 -6.76 1.59 12.81
N PRO A 211 -6.84 2.42 13.88
CA PRO A 211 -7.43 2.00 15.14
C PRO A 211 -8.93 1.69 14.96
N PRO A 212 -9.47 0.70 15.70
CA PRO A 212 -10.91 0.46 15.72
C PRO A 212 -11.61 1.59 16.47
N VAL A 213 -12.38 2.41 15.75
CA VAL A 213 -13.20 3.50 16.31
C VAL A 213 -14.65 3.22 15.89
N PRO A 214 -15.63 3.27 16.80
CA PRO A 214 -17.04 3.13 16.44
C PRO A 214 -17.48 4.32 15.59
N VAL A 215 -18.28 4.04 14.56
CA VAL A 215 -18.89 5.06 13.70
C VAL A 215 -20.35 5.27 14.09
N THR A 216 -20.84 6.50 13.99
CA THR A 216 -22.25 6.86 14.24
C THR A 216 -22.91 7.27 12.93
N PRO A 217 -23.61 6.35 12.25
CA PRO A 217 -24.35 6.66 11.03
C PRO A 217 -25.75 7.22 11.34
N VAL A 218 -26.18 8.21 10.55
CA VAL A 218 -27.54 8.75 10.53
C VAL A 218 -27.99 8.83 9.08
N PHE A 219 -29.10 8.17 8.75
CA PHE A 219 -29.74 8.33 7.45
C PHE A 219 -30.71 9.51 7.47
N LEU A 220 -30.77 10.25 6.37
CA LEU A 220 -31.66 11.39 6.20
C LEU A 220 -32.40 11.32 4.86
N ASP A 221 -33.69 10.97 4.91
CA ASP A 221 -34.58 11.10 3.77
C ASP A 221 -35.07 12.55 3.68
N LEU A 222 -34.31 13.36 2.92
CA LEU A 222 -34.45 14.81 2.84
C LEU A 222 -35.19 15.25 1.56
N PRO A 223 -35.77 16.47 1.56
CA PRO A 223 -36.10 17.15 0.31
C PRO A 223 -34.82 17.43 -0.51
N LEU A 224 -35.01 17.83 -1.78
CA LEU A 224 -33.91 18.31 -2.62
C LEU A 224 -33.32 19.59 -2.02
N LEU A 225 -32.01 19.59 -1.71
CA LEU A 225 -31.33 20.74 -1.11
C LEU A 225 -30.90 21.74 -2.18
N THR A 226 -30.29 21.22 -3.25
CA THR A 226 -29.76 21.99 -4.39
C THR A 226 -30.56 21.75 -5.67
N GLY A 227 -31.22 20.59 -5.78
CA GLY A 227 -31.93 20.15 -6.98
C GLY A 227 -31.10 19.24 -7.89
N GLU A 228 -29.81 19.02 -7.59
CA GLU A 228 -28.95 18.07 -8.30
C GLU A 228 -29.04 16.65 -7.72
N GLU A 229 -29.64 16.50 -6.54
CA GLU A 229 -29.76 15.22 -5.85
C GLU A 229 -30.74 14.27 -6.56
N VAL A 230 -30.53 12.96 -6.38
CA VAL A 230 -31.50 11.94 -6.78
C VAL A 230 -32.71 12.01 -5.82
N PRO A 231 -33.93 12.38 -6.29
CA PRO A 231 -35.02 12.79 -5.38
C PRO A 231 -35.55 11.74 -4.41
N TYR A 232 -35.26 10.45 -4.65
CA TYR A 232 -35.76 9.33 -3.86
C TYR A 232 -34.65 8.62 -3.08
N ALA A 233 -33.40 9.02 -3.25
CA ALA A 233 -32.27 8.44 -2.54
C ALA A 233 -32.01 9.24 -1.25
N PRO A 234 -31.95 8.61 -0.07
CA PRO A 234 -31.65 9.31 1.16
C PRO A 234 -30.15 9.67 1.21
N HIS A 235 -29.84 10.64 2.05
CA HIS A 235 -28.46 10.94 2.45
C HIS A 235 -28.05 10.06 3.62
N VAL A 236 -26.74 9.85 3.76
CA VAL A 236 -26.13 9.30 4.96
C VAL A 236 -25.08 10.27 5.47
N ALA A 237 -25.15 10.56 6.76
CA ALA A 237 -24.14 11.27 7.53
C ALA A 237 -23.47 10.26 8.46
N VAL A 238 -22.13 10.30 8.58
CA VAL A 238 -21.41 9.42 9.49
C VAL A 238 -20.42 10.25 10.29
N ALA A 239 -20.45 10.12 11.61
CA ALA A 239 -19.48 10.75 12.50
C ALA A 239 -18.61 9.71 13.20
N ALA A 240 -17.33 10.04 13.45
CA ALA A 240 -16.43 9.26 14.30
C ALA A 240 -15.30 10.14 14.83
N GLU A 241 -14.82 9.86 16.05
CA GLU A 241 -13.74 10.61 16.68
C GLU A 241 -12.67 9.66 17.25
N PRO A 242 -11.42 9.68 16.75
CA PRO A 242 -10.97 10.36 15.54
C PRO A 242 -11.53 9.70 14.26
N TRP A 243 -11.56 10.42 13.14
CA TRP A 243 -11.98 9.86 11.85
C TRP A 243 -11.06 8.70 11.42
N PRO A 244 -11.59 7.47 11.21
CA PRO A 244 -10.78 6.28 10.96
C PRO A 244 -10.33 6.13 9.48
N GLY A 245 -10.54 7.16 8.66
CA GLY A 245 -10.40 7.09 7.21
C GLY A 245 -11.70 6.67 6.55
N SER A 246 -11.61 6.03 5.37
CA SER A 246 -12.79 5.70 4.57
C SER A 246 -13.73 4.74 5.31
N VAL A 247 -14.99 5.14 5.45
CA VAL A 247 -16.07 4.32 6.02
C VAL A 247 -16.93 3.80 4.87
N ALA A 248 -17.20 2.50 4.84
CA ALA A 248 -18.08 1.90 3.85
C ALA A 248 -19.49 1.76 4.40
N VAL A 249 -20.46 2.05 3.55
CA VAL A 249 -21.86 1.67 3.69
C VAL A 249 -22.06 0.47 2.77
N TRP A 250 -22.27 -0.70 3.35
CA TRP A 250 -22.71 -1.87 2.63
C TRP A 250 -24.23 -1.99 2.70
N SER A 251 -24.85 -2.49 1.64
CA SER A 251 -26.31 -2.68 1.59
C SER A 251 -26.68 -4.05 1.03
N SER A 252 -27.82 -4.60 1.48
CA SER A 252 -28.44 -5.78 0.90
C SER A 252 -29.96 -5.74 1.07
N SER A 253 -30.69 -6.53 0.27
CA SER A 253 -32.13 -6.75 0.44
C SER A 253 -32.47 -7.77 1.54
N GLN A 254 -31.47 -8.53 2.01
CA GLN A 254 -31.58 -9.52 3.08
C GLN A 254 -30.38 -9.36 4.03
N ASP A 255 -30.38 -9.97 5.21
CA ASP A 255 -29.22 -9.96 6.12
C ASP A 255 -28.09 -10.91 5.66
N GLN A 256 -27.76 -10.88 4.37
CA GLN A 256 -26.71 -11.65 3.72
C GLN A 256 -26.40 -11.05 2.35
N GLY A 257 -25.23 -11.37 1.79
CA GLY A 257 -24.86 -10.90 0.44
C GLY A 257 -24.69 -9.39 0.36
N TYR A 258 -24.05 -8.79 1.36
CA TYR A 258 -23.79 -7.36 1.42
C TYR A 258 -22.80 -6.92 0.33
N GLU A 259 -23.17 -5.87 -0.39
CA GLU A 259 -22.30 -5.22 -1.39
C GLU A 259 -22.00 -3.79 -0.96
N VAL A 260 -20.83 -3.26 -1.34
CA VAL A 260 -20.47 -1.86 -1.08
C VAL A 260 -21.41 -0.96 -1.86
N ASN A 261 -22.17 -0.14 -1.14
CA ASN A 261 -23.08 0.84 -1.70
C ASN A 261 -22.39 2.20 -1.86
N ARG A 262 -21.75 2.67 -0.78
CA ARG A 262 -21.07 3.97 -0.75
C ARG A 262 -19.81 3.93 0.10
N LEU A 263 -18.84 4.74 -0.26
CA LEU A 263 -17.68 5.07 0.58
C LEU A 263 -17.81 6.52 1.03
N ILE A 264 -17.69 6.74 2.32
CA ILE A 264 -17.75 8.04 2.99
C ILE A 264 -16.32 8.46 3.33
N ALA A 265 -15.91 9.61 2.81
CA ALA A 265 -14.52 10.07 2.89
C ALA A 265 -14.23 10.93 4.13
N GLY A 266 -15.25 11.62 4.67
CA GLY A 266 -15.11 12.56 5.78
C GLY A 266 -16.21 12.40 6.82
N SER A 267 -15.88 12.82 8.05
CA SER A 267 -16.81 12.86 9.18
C SER A 267 -17.84 13.98 8.98
N ALA A 268 -19.11 13.70 9.23
CA ALA A 268 -20.18 14.68 9.25
C ALA A 268 -20.36 15.30 10.65
N VAL A 269 -20.83 16.54 10.72
CA VAL A 269 -21.16 17.19 12.00
C VAL A 269 -22.57 16.76 12.44
N ILE A 270 -22.61 15.86 13.43
CA ILE A 270 -23.83 15.33 14.03
C ILE A 270 -23.89 15.79 15.49
N GLY A 271 -25.08 16.05 16.01
CA GLY A 271 -25.27 16.47 17.39
C GLY A 271 -26.65 16.18 17.93
N VAL A 272 -26.90 16.64 19.15
CA VAL A 272 -28.19 16.57 19.83
C VAL A 272 -28.57 17.91 20.42
N THR A 273 -29.86 18.20 20.50
CA THR A 273 -30.38 19.40 21.18
C THR A 273 -30.26 19.26 22.70
N GLU A 274 -29.83 20.33 23.38
CA GLU A 274 -29.82 20.45 24.84
C GLU A 274 -30.92 21.40 25.35
N ALA A 275 -31.56 22.12 24.44
CA ALA A 275 -32.74 22.95 24.69
C ALA A 275 -33.84 22.61 23.67
N PRO A 276 -35.13 22.76 24.03
CA PRO A 276 -36.21 22.53 23.08
C PRO A 276 -36.24 23.63 22.01
N LEU A 277 -36.60 23.26 20.78
CA LEU A 277 -36.83 24.20 19.68
C LEU A 277 -38.34 24.29 19.40
N LEU A 278 -38.95 25.42 19.75
CA LEU A 278 -40.37 25.67 19.52
C LEU A 278 -40.65 25.92 18.04
N ARG A 279 -41.89 25.66 17.60
CA ARG A 279 -42.38 26.04 16.27
C ARG A 279 -42.18 27.54 16.01
N ALA A 280 -41.78 27.89 14.81
CA ALA A 280 -41.78 29.26 14.32
C ALA A 280 -42.60 29.39 13.03
N SER A 281 -42.88 30.62 12.60
CA SER A 281 -43.52 30.86 11.31
C SER A 281 -42.51 30.67 10.17
N PRO A 282 -42.81 29.86 9.14
CA PRO A 282 -41.93 29.70 7.99
C PRO A 282 -41.84 31.01 7.19
N GLY A 283 -40.73 31.18 6.47
CA GLY A 283 -40.49 32.36 5.62
C GLY A 283 -40.17 33.66 6.35
N VAL A 284 -40.02 33.62 7.69
CA VAL A 284 -39.62 34.77 8.52
C VAL A 284 -38.46 34.34 9.43
N TRP A 285 -37.58 35.28 9.75
CA TRP A 285 -36.50 35.08 10.73
C TRP A 285 -37.07 34.75 12.11
N ASP A 286 -36.78 33.55 12.60
CA ASP A 286 -36.99 33.13 13.97
C ASP A 286 -35.89 33.74 14.86
N ARG A 287 -36.31 34.71 15.67
CA ARG A 287 -35.49 35.37 16.71
C ARG A 287 -35.90 34.95 18.11
N GLY A 288 -36.49 33.77 18.27
CA GLY A 288 -36.79 33.17 19.56
C GLY A 288 -35.52 32.82 20.35
N ALA A 289 -35.70 32.13 21.48
CA ALA A 289 -34.57 31.70 22.31
C ALA A 289 -33.52 30.92 21.48
N PRO A 290 -32.21 31.08 21.76
CA PRO A 290 -31.17 30.30 21.09
C PRO A 290 -31.40 28.79 21.27
N LEU A 291 -31.19 28.03 20.19
CA LEU A 291 -31.21 26.57 20.26
C LEU A 291 -29.82 26.13 20.72
N ARG A 292 -29.74 25.56 21.92
CA ARG A 292 -28.51 24.92 22.39
C ARG A 292 -28.41 23.52 21.82
N ILE A 293 -27.29 23.22 21.18
CA ILE A 293 -26.93 21.89 20.67
C ILE A 293 -25.54 21.51 21.15
N ARG A 294 -25.31 20.22 21.28
CA ARG A 294 -23.98 19.64 21.46
C ARG A 294 -23.66 18.73 20.28
N ILE A 295 -22.56 19.01 19.59
CA ILE A 295 -22.09 18.25 18.44
C ILE A 295 -21.05 17.22 18.86
N SER A 296 -20.83 16.20 18.03
CA SER A 296 -19.83 15.16 18.28
C SER A 296 -18.42 15.59 17.95
N ASP A 297 -18.25 16.29 16.82
CA ASP A 297 -16.96 16.76 16.29
C ASP A 297 -17.24 17.85 15.22
N GLY A 298 -16.23 18.63 14.87
CA GLY A 298 -16.28 19.72 13.91
C GLY A 298 -16.61 21.09 14.52
N GLU A 299 -16.78 22.08 13.65
CA GLU A 299 -17.02 23.48 14.06
C GLU A 299 -18.23 24.05 13.33
N LEU A 300 -18.99 24.93 14.00
CA LEU A 300 -20.08 25.69 13.40
C LEU A 300 -19.69 27.16 13.36
N ALA A 301 -19.91 27.81 12.21
CA ALA A 301 -19.57 29.21 12.00
C ALA A 301 -20.81 30.07 11.78
N SER A 302 -20.79 31.29 12.30
CA SER A 302 -21.79 32.31 11.95
C SER A 302 -21.64 32.72 10.48
N ALA A 303 -22.76 33.10 9.87
CA ALA A 303 -22.81 33.61 8.51
C ALA A 303 -23.73 34.84 8.45
N ASP A 304 -23.37 35.80 7.59
CA ASP A 304 -24.18 36.98 7.38
C ASP A 304 -25.58 36.59 6.85
N THR A 305 -26.60 37.38 7.17
CA THR A 305 -28.00 37.06 6.79
C THR A 305 -28.19 36.85 5.29
N LEU A 306 -27.41 37.54 4.45
CA LEU A 306 -27.46 37.35 2.99
C LEU A 306 -26.89 35.99 2.57
N ALA A 307 -25.80 35.54 3.20
CA ALA A 307 -25.22 34.23 2.93
C ALA A 307 -26.18 33.11 3.34
N VAL A 308 -26.84 33.26 4.49
CA VAL A 308 -27.90 32.33 4.93
C VAL A 308 -29.05 32.29 3.94
N LEU A 309 -29.53 33.44 3.45
CA LEU A 309 -30.57 33.49 2.40
C LEU A 309 -30.12 32.83 1.07
N ASN A 310 -28.81 32.74 0.83
CA ASN A 310 -28.23 32.02 -0.31
C ASN A 310 -27.94 30.53 -0.02
N GLY A 311 -28.38 29.99 1.12
CA GLY A 311 -28.26 28.57 1.46
C GLY A 311 -27.17 28.22 2.48
N ALA A 312 -26.43 29.19 3.04
CA ALA A 312 -25.43 28.89 4.06
C ALA A 312 -26.07 28.36 5.37
N ASN A 313 -25.28 27.61 6.15
CA ASN A 313 -25.64 27.12 7.49
C ASN A 313 -26.95 26.32 7.54
N ALA A 314 -27.20 25.49 6.54
CA ALA A 314 -28.32 24.55 6.56
C ALA A 314 -28.03 23.38 7.52
N MET A 315 -29.03 23.02 8.31
CA MET A 315 -28.98 21.94 9.28
C MET A 315 -30.32 21.21 9.29
N ALA A 316 -30.30 19.89 9.43
CA ALA A 316 -31.50 19.10 9.66
C ALA A 316 -31.68 18.84 11.16
N ILE A 317 -32.92 18.87 11.64
CA ILE A 317 -33.32 18.44 12.98
C ILE A 317 -34.43 17.38 12.88
N GLY A 318 -34.33 16.33 13.69
CA GLY A 318 -35.26 15.21 13.64
C GLY A 318 -35.35 14.44 14.95
N ASP A 319 -36.18 13.41 14.96
CA ASP A 319 -36.40 12.50 16.09
C ASP A 319 -35.41 11.32 16.15
N GLY A 320 -34.46 11.28 15.20
CA GLY A 320 -33.46 10.23 15.08
C GLY A 320 -33.86 9.07 14.17
N SER A 321 -35.10 9.06 13.64
CA SER A 321 -35.47 8.16 12.55
C SER A 321 -34.86 8.62 11.22
N ALA A 322 -34.82 7.72 10.23
CA ALA A 322 -34.41 8.06 8.87
C ALA A 322 -35.33 9.10 8.20
N ALA A 323 -36.57 9.21 8.69
CA ALA A 323 -37.59 10.13 8.20
C ALA A 323 -37.76 11.33 9.15
N ASN A 324 -38.75 12.18 8.88
CA ASN A 324 -39.16 13.26 9.78
C ASN A 324 -38.07 14.30 10.10
N TRP A 325 -37.43 14.81 9.04
CA TRP A 325 -36.44 15.88 9.13
C TRP A 325 -37.04 17.25 8.82
N GLU A 326 -36.87 18.20 9.74
CA GLU A 326 -37.02 19.62 9.42
C GLU A 326 -35.67 20.20 9.00
N VAL A 327 -35.63 20.90 7.86
CA VAL A 327 -34.45 21.67 7.46
C VAL A 327 -34.60 23.09 8.00
N PHE A 328 -33.61 23.56 8.73
CA PHE A 328 -33.51 24.93 9.19
C PHE A 328 -32.14 25.51 8.86
N GLN A 329 -32.02 26.83 8.92
CA GLN A 329 -30.75 27.53 8.80
C GLN A 329 -30.53 28.46 9.98
N PHE A 330 -29.30 28.86 10.25
CA PHE A 330 -28.94 29.80 11.33
C PHE A 330 -27.91 30.83 10.87
N ALA A 331 -28.03 32.07 11.34
CA ALA A 331 -27.03 33.10 11.09
C ALA A 331 -25.96 33.15 12.18
N ASP A 332 -26.36 32.99 13.44
CA ASP A 332 -25.48 33.12 14.58
C ASP A 332 -25.18 31.76 15.20
N ALA A 333 -23.90 31.39 15.30
CA ALA A 333 -23.40 30.24 16.05
C ALA A 333 -22.41 30.70 17.12
N GLN A 334 -22.80 30.59 18.39
CA GLN A 334 -21.95 30.96 19.51
C GLN A 334 -21.55 29.72 20.31
N ILE A 335 -20.25 29.47 20.46
CA ILE A 335 -19.75 28.43 21.37
C ILE A 335 -19.96 28.87 22.82
N VAL A 336 -20.59 28.01 23.63
CA VAL A 336 -20.94 28.28 25.04
C VAL A 336 -20.32 27.29 26.02
N ALA A 337 -19.91 26.13 25.55
CA ALA A 337 -19.13 25.12 26.27
C ALA A 337 -18.39 24.23 25.24
N PRO A 338 -17.49 23.32 25.66
CA PRO A 338 -16.88 22.35 24.74
C PRO A 338 -17.95 21.64 23.89
N ASP A 339 -17.74 21.65 22.58
CA ASP A 339 -18.62 21.05 21.55
C ASP A 339 -20.09 21.50 21.62
N THR A 340 -20.37 22.61 22.30
CA THR A 340 -21.73 23.08 22.59
C THR A 340 -21.94 24.48 22.06
N TYR A 341 -22.94 24.63 21.20
CA TYR A 341 -23.25 25.86 20.49
C TYR A 341 -24.67 26.34 20.79
N GLU A 342 -24.85 27.65 20.85
CA GLU A 342 -26.14 28.31 20.78
C GLU A 342 -26.36 28.87 19.38
N LEU A 343 -27.36 28.33 18.68
CA LEU A 343 -27.75 28.74 17.34
C LEU A 343 -28.91 29.72 17.41
N SER A 344 -28.78 30.90 16.82
CA SER A 344 -29.85 31.92 16.83
C SER A 344 -29.99 32.61 15.47
N THR A 345 -31.05 33.43 15.34
CA THR A 345 -31.46 34.05 14.08
C THR A 345 -31.63 33.02 12.97
N ARG A 346 -32.72 32.25 13.06
CA ARG A 346 -32.92 31.04 12.25
C ARG A 346 -33.95 31.25 11.14
N LEU A 347 -33.86 30.45 10.08
CA LEU A 347 -34.93 30.23 9.11
C LEU A 347 -35.45 28.81 9.27
N ARG A 348 -36.76 28.66 9.47
CA ARG A 348 -37.39 27.38 9.86
C ARG A 348 -38.20 26.78 8.71
N GLY A 349 -38.37 25.46 8.73
CA GLY A 349 -39.16 24.74 7.73
C GLY A 349 -38.72 24.96 6.28
N GLN A 350 -37.42 25.08 6.02
CA GLN A 350 -36.90 25.33 4.68
C GLN A 350 -37.20 24.15 3.75
N LEU A 351 -37.23 24.42 2.44
CA LEU A 351 -37.45 23.39 1.41
C LEU A 351 -38.71 22.54 1.65
N GLY A 352 -39.81 23.19 2.06
CA GLY A 352 -41.12 22.55 2.25
C GLY A 352 -41.22 21.65 3.48
N THR A 353 -40.25 21.72 4.40
CA THR A 353 -40.27 20.97 5.67
C THR A 353 -41.10 21.65 6.76
N ASP A 354 -41.67 22.82 6.50
CA ASP A 354 -42.63 23.49 7.37
C ASP A 354 -43.87 22.61 7.66
N ALA A 355 -44.22 21.73 6.72
CA ALA A 355 -45.33 20.78 6.86
C ALA A 355 -45.06 19.65 7.87
N VAL A 356 -43.80 19.38 8.21
CA VAL A 356 -43.39 18.34 9.18
C VAL A 356 -42.80 18.92 10.47
N MET A 357 -42.61 20.24 10.55
CA MET A 357 -42.21 20.93 11.78
C MET A 357 -43.26 20.67 12.89
N PRO A 358 -42.87 20.10 14.05
CA PRO A 358 -43.76 19.90 15.19
C PRO A 358 -43.94 21.20 15.99
N GLU A 359 -44.83 21.18 16.99
CA GLU A 359 -44.95 22.29 17.96
C GLU A 359 -43.65 22.51 18.74
N VAL A 360 -42.95 21.41 19.06
CA VAL A 360 -41.71 21.41 19.83
C VAL A 360 -40.84 20.27 19.34
N TRP A 361 -39.60 20.57 18.96
CA TRP A 361 -38.53 19.58 18.99
C TRP A 361 -37.99 19.51 20.43
N PRO A 362 -38.11 18.35 21.12
CA PRO A 362 -37.67 18.24 22.49
C PRO A 362 -36.14 18.28 22.62
N VAL A 363 -35.67 18.36 23.86
CA VAL A 363 -34.27 18.07 24.19
C VAL A 363 -33.95 16.64 23.78
N GLY A 364 -32.78 16.43 23.17
CA GLY A 364 -32.33 15.13 22.65
C GLY A 364 -32.69 14.87 21.19
N SER A 365 -33.32 15.81 20.48
CA SER A 365 -33.49 15.73 19.02
C SER A 365 -32.15 15.72 18.31
N THR A 366 -32.01 14.88 17.29
CA THR A 366 -30.79 14.77 16.49
C THR A 366 -30.68 15.96 15.56
N VAL A 367 -29.48 16.53 15.44
CA VAL A 367 -29.17 17.57 14.47
C VAL A 367 -28.01 17.13 13.58
N VAL A 368 -28.05 17.48 12.30
CA VAL A 368 -27.02 17.15 11.31
C VAL A 368 -26.75 18.36 10.44
N LEU A 369 -25.51 18.83 10.38
CA LEU A 369 -25.11 19.89 9.45
C LEU A 369 -25.22 19.39 8.01
N LEU A 370 -25.85 20.17 7.13
CA LEU A 370 -26.03 19.80 5.73
C LEU A 370 -24.91 20.43 4.90
N ASP A 371 -23.81 19.68 4.73
CA ASP A 371 -22.63 20.07 3.97
C ASP A 371 -22.14 18.96 3.03
N LEU A 372 -20.92 19.10 2.52
CA LEU A 372 -20.31 18.17 1.57
C LEU A 372 -19.90 16.82 2.19
N ALA A 373 -19.98 16.66 3.53
CA ALA A 373 -19.69 15.38 4.19
C ALA A 373 -20.85 14.38 4.03
N LEU A 374 -22.06 14.86 3.73
CA LEU A 374 -23.21 14.00 3.43
C LEU A 374 -23.07 13.39 2.04
N SER A 375 -23.53 12.15 1.89
CA SER A 375 -23.56 11.48 0.59
C SER A 375 -24.89 10.78 0.38
N GLN A 376 -25.41 10.80 -0.84
CA GLN A 376 -26.54 9.93 -1.20
C GLN A 376 -26.06 8.49 -1.36
N ILE A 377 -26.86 7.56 -0.87
CA ILE A 377 -26.67 6.12 -1.16
C ILE A 377 -27.26 5.77 -2.52
N ASP A 378 -26.72 4.72 -3.14
CA ASP A 378 -27.31 4.14 -4.33
C ASP A 378 -28.53 3.32 -3.93
N LEU A 379 -29.73 3.87 -4.15
CA LEU A 379 -31.00 3.19 -3.92
C LEU A 379 -31.77 3.16 -5.24
N PRO A 380 -32.17 2.01 -5.80
CA PRO A 380 -33.03 2.00 -6.98
C PRO A 380 -34.46 2.43 -6.61
N LEU A 381 -35.13 3.16 -7.50
CA LEU A 381 -36.49 3.67 -7.25
C LEU A 381 -37.50 2.57 -6.88
N SER A 382 -37.33 1.35 -7.42
CA SER A 382 -38.16 0.19 -7.09
C SER A 382 -38.04 -0.29 -5.64
N ALA A 383 -36.98 0.12 -4.92
CA ALA A 383 -36.76 -0.21 -3.52
C ALA A 383 -37.33 0.82 -2.54
N ARG A 384 -37.96 1.89 -3.03
CA ARG A 384 -38.62 2.89 -2.20
C ARG A 384 -39.70 2.25 -1.30
N GLY A 385 -39.69 2.60 -0.02
CA GLY A 385 -40.58 2.06 1.00
C GLY A 385 -40.30 0.61 1.40
N LEU A 386 -39.27 -0.03 0.84
CA LEU A 386 -38.88 -1.39 1.20
C LEU A 386 -37.73 -1.35 2.21
N ALA A 387 -37.88 -2.11 3.30
CA ALA A 387 -36.81 -2.28 4.28
C ALA A 387 -35.60 -2.97 3.65
N ARG A 388 -34.42 -2.40 3.89
CA ARG A 388 -33.12 -2.95 3.47
C ARG A 388 -32.16 -2.99 4.64
N TYR A 389 -31.18 -3.87 4.53
CA TYR A 389 -30.14 -4.02 5.54
C TYR A 389 -28.93 -3.19 5.14
N TYR A 390 -28.44 -2.38 6.07
CA TYR A 390 -27.26 -1.56 5.92
C TYR A 390 -26.24 -1.93 6.99
N ARG A 391 -24.99 -2.14 6.59
CA ARG A 391 -23.85 -2.27 7.50
C ARG A 391 -22.92 -1.11 7.26
N ILE A 392 -22.48 -0.44 8.33
CA ILE A 392 -21.62 0.75 8.23
C ILE A 392 -20.42 0.56 9.14
N GLY A 393 -19.22 0.70 8.58
CA GLY A 393 -17.97 0.51 9.31
C GLY A 393 -16.73 0.85 8.49
N ILE A 394 -15.56 0.79 9.13
CA ILE A 394 -14.27 1.16 8.53
C ILE A 394 -13.97 0.26 7.32
N ALA A 395 -13.87 0.84 6.13
CA ALA A 395 -13.77 0.08 4.88
C ALA A 395 -12.57 -0.88 4.86
N ALA A 396 -11.44 -0.44 5.39
CA ALA A 396 -10.20 -1.23 5.45
C ALA A 396 -10.27 -2.42 6.43
N ARG A 397 -11.23 -2.44 7.36
CA ARG A 397 -11.40 -3.51 8.36
C ARG A 397 -12.45 -4.54 7.94
N GLY A 398 -13.29 -4.20 6.96
CA GLY A 398 -14.28 -5.10 6.37
C GLY A 398 -15.60 -5.18 7.14
N LEU A 399 -16.55 -5.94 6.57
CA LEU A 399 -17.95 -6.01 7.02
C LEU A 399 -18.18 -6.83 8.31
N ASP A 400 -17.18 -7.61 8.71
CA ASP A 400 -17.22 -8.49 9.89
C ASP A 400 -16.54 -7.87 11.12
N ASP A 401 -16.08 -6.61 11.03
CA ASP A 401 -15.50 -5.92 12.17
C ASP A 401 -16.55 -5.73 13.29
N PRO A 402 -16.19 -5.94 14.56
CA PRO A 402 -17.13 -5.82 15.68
C PRO A 402 -17.71 -4.41 15.87
N ASN A 403 -17.11 -3.37 15.30
CA ASN A 403 -17.63 -2.00 15.36
C ASN A 403 -18.53 -1.65 14.17
N VAL A 404 -18.86 -2.62 13.31
CA VAL A 404 -19.83 -2.42 12.23
C VAL A 404 -21.22 -2.23 12.82
N THR A 405 -21.82 -1.09 12.53
CA THR A 405 -23.22 -0.80 12.90
C THR A 405 -24.15 -1.38 11.85
N THR A 406 -25.16 -2.13 12.28
CA THR A 406 -26.19 -2.68 11.39
C THR A 406 -27.50 -1.94 11.60
N LEU A 407 -28.09 -1.43 10.52
CA LEU A 407 -29.37 -0.74 10.49
C LEU A 407 -30.32 -1.40 9.49
N VAL A 408 -31.62 -1.37 9.78
CA VAL A 408 -32.67 -1.83 8.86
C VAL A 408 -33.61 -0.67 8.60
N GLU A 409 -33.53 -0.09 7.40
CA GLU A 409 -34.19 1.17 7.07
C GLU A 409 -35.01 1.05 5.79
N ALA A 410 -36.10 1.81 5.73
CA ALA A 410 -36.93 2.02 4.54
C ALA A 410 -37.08 3.52 4.31
N PHE A 411 -37.04 3.95 3.05
CA PHE A 411 -37.05 5.36 2.68
C PHE A 411 -38.21 5.67 1.75
N ASP A 412 -38.97 6.71 2.06
CA ASP A 412 -40.17 7.12 1.33
C ASP A 412 -39.84 8.00 0.11
N GLY A 413 -38.62 8.54 0.06
CA GLY A 413 -38.13 9.41 -1.00
C GLY A 413 -38.76 10.79 -0.91
N VAL A 414 -38.49 11.51 0.19
CA VAL A 414 -39.10 12.82 0.52
C VAL A 414 -38.84 13.85 -0.58
N GLY A 415 -37.71 13.79 -1.28
CA GLY A 415 -37.42 14.67 -2.42
C GLY A 415 -38.39 14.54 -3.60
N LEU A 416 -39.19 13.46 -3.69
CA LEU A 416 -40.28 13.33 -4.68
C LEU A 416 -41.57 14.05 -4.27
N ARG A 417 -41.68 14.50 -3.02
CA ARG A 417 -42.88 15.17 -2.51
C ARG A 417 -43.00 16.55 -3.16
N PRO A 418 -44.15 16.88 -3.77
CA PRO A 418 -44.37 18.22 -4.27
C PRO A 418 -44.40 19.22 -3.11
N TYR A 419 -43.83 20.41 -3.33
CA TYR A 419 -43.98 21.52 -2.38
C TYR A 419 -45.47 21.83 -2.16
N SER A 420 -45.81 22.23 -0.93
CA SER A 420 -47.18 22.63 -0.60
C SER A 420 -47.67 23.70 -1.57
N VAL A 421 -48.82 23.46 -2.20
CA VAL A 421 -49.51 24.47 -3.01
C VAL A 421 -49.83 25.64 -2.08
N ALA A 422 -49.42 26.85 -2.47
CA ALA A 422 -49.41 28.08 -1.67
C ALA A 422 -50.55 28.16 -0.64
N HIS A 423 -50.18 28.44 0.61
CA HIS A 423 -51.03 28.67 1.78
C HIS A 423 -52.50 28.94 1.41
N LEU A 424 -53.30 27.87 1.34
CA LEU A 424 -54.75 28.00 1.26
C LEU A 424 -55.19 28.63 2.58
N ARG A 425 -55.46 29.93 2.55
CA ARG A 425 -56.06 30.67 3.66
C ARG A 425 -57.51 30.29 3.85
#